data_AF-A0A961IFT7-F1
#
_entry.id   AF-A0A961IFT7-F1
#
_cell.length_a   1.000
_cell.length_b   1.000
_cell.length_c   1.000
_cell.angle_alpha   90.00
_cell.angle_beta   90.00
_cell.angle_gamma   90.00
#
_symmetry.space_group_name_H-M   'P 1'
#
loop_
_entity.id
_entity.type
_entity.pdbx_description
1 polymer ?
#
loop_
_entity_poly.entity_id
_entity_poly.type
_entity_poly.pdbx_seq_one_letter_code
_entity_poly.pdbx_strand_id
1 'polypeptide(L)'
;RYSKGSDVMGMLATVMVDGGGPIPRALKFIGTVFRHPLQYLRTLWPIGFAQKSIILLVMQTLDDSLKLVRRRRWIWPFTRSLTSAEGEVPTYIPVANQFARKLANRIGGIPQSSYNEVLLDVPVTAHILGGCCIGATPSDGVIDLENRVHGYKNMYVCDGSVIPANPGVNPSLSITAFSERAMALIPPKSMINVFSFEKKWKVQQLLATRSVGSRTSRTGTGGSRTSGVSRKKSKTTPRKKTNQAAGSSNKKKSKARAGSRKKAARR
;
A
#
# COMPACT_ATOMS: atom_id res chain seq x y z
N ARG A 1 -7.43 16.30 7.73
CA ARG A 1 -8.70 17.04 7.95
C ARG A 1 -9.27 17.33 6.58
N TYR A 2 -10.56 17.09 6.36
CA TYR A 2 -11.20 17.53 5.13
C TYR A 2 -11.47 19.03 5.18
N SER A 3 -11.50 19.68 4.02
CA SER A 3 -11.81 21.10 3.90
C SER A 3 -13.30 21.38 4.16
N LYS A 4 -13.61 22.62 4.55
CA LYS A 4 -14.99 23.10 4.69
C LYS A 4 -15.75 22.83 3.38
N GLY A 5 -16.93 22.21 3.47
CA GLY A 5 -17.76 21.82 2.32
C GLY A 5 -17.65 20.36 1.89
N SER A 6 -16.71 19.58 2.45
CA SER A 6 -16.56 18.13 2.17
C SER A 6 -17.50 17.25 3.01
N ASP A 7 -18.69 17.76 3.33
CA ASP A 7 -19.62 17.15 4.29
C ASP A 7 -20.29 15.86 3.77
N VAL A 8 -20.29 15.65 2.45
CA VAL A 8 -20.79 14.43 1.78
C VAL A 8 -20.07 13.17 2.29
N MET A 9 -18.80 13.28 2.70
CA MET A 9 -18.05 12.14 3.27
C MET A 9 -18.69 11.60 4.55
N GLY A 10 -19.46 12.44 5.28
CA GLY A 10 -20.19 12.00 6.47
C GLY A 10 -21.25 10.94 6.18
N MET A 11 -21.79 10.89 4.95
CA MET A 11 -22.79 9.88 4.56
C MET A 11 -22.19 8.46 4.45
N LEU A 12 -20.87 8.33 4.41
CA LEU A 12 -20.20 7.02 4.39
C LEU A 12 -19.97 6.46 5.81
N ALA A 13 -20.22 7.27 6.84
CA ALA A 13 -19.96 6.94 8.23
C ALA A 13 -21.27 6.64 8.99
N THR A 14 -21.19 5.70 9.92
CA THR A 14 -22.27 5.30 10.82
C THR A 14 -21.73 5.01 12.21
N VAL A 15 -22.59 4.64 13.17
CA VAL A 15 -22.16 4.32 14.52
C VAL A 15 -21.15 3.15 14.54
N MET A 16 -20.12 3.26 15.37
CA MET A 16 -19.07 2.24 15.45
C MET A 16 -19.58 0.94 16.10
N VAL A 17 -19.45 -0.17 15.37
CA VAL A 17 -19.82 -1.52 15.83
C VAL A 17 -18.59 -2.42 15.81
N ASP A 18 -18.38 -3.20 16.88
CA ASP A 18 -17.30 -4.18 16.94
C ASP A 18 -17.56 -5.38 16.03
N GLY A 19 -16.53 -5.73 15.23
CA GLY A 19 -16.47 -6.97 14.49
C GLY A 19 -16.08 -8.16 15.37
N GLY A 20 -16.04 -9.35 14.78
CA GLY A 20 -15.65 -10.60 15.45
C GLY A 20 -16.75 -11.27 16.30
N GLY A 21 -16.54 -12.53 16.66
CA GLY A 21 -17.50 -13.35 17.41
C GLY A 21 -18.57 -14.02 16.53
N PRO A 22 -19.53 -14.76 17.13
CA PRO A 22 -20.47 -15.60 16.39
C PRO A 22 -21.65 -14.84 15.75
N ILE A 23 -21.87 -13.58 16.15
CA ILE A 23 -23.01 -12.78 15.70
C ILE A 23 -22.56 -11.88 14.54
N PRO A 24 -23.27 -11.92 13.38
CA PRO A 24 -23.04 -11.01 12.27
C PRO A 24 -23.03 -9.54 12.67
N ARG A 25 -22.11 -8.76 12.08
CA ARG A 25 -21.90 -7.35 12.41
C ARG A 25 -23.13 -6.47 12.14
N ALA A 26 -23.89 -6.79 11.09
CA ALA A 26 -25.16 -6.12 10.77
C ALA A 26 -26.22 -6.29 11.88
N LEU A 27 -26.30 -7.45 12.54
CA LEU A 27 -27.24 -7.64 13.65
C LEU A 27 -26.82 -6.85 14.89
N LYS A 28 -25.50 -6.80 15.17
CA LYS A 28 -24.97 -5.95 16.23
C LYS A 28 -25.25 -4.48 15.98
N PHE A 29 -25.14 -4.03 14.73
CA PHE A 29 -25.50 -2.67 14.34
C PHE A 29 -26.94 -2.33 14.68
N ILE A 30 -27.89 -3.19 14.30
CA ILE A 30 -29.31 -3.02 14.64
C ILE A 30 -29.47 -2.90 16.17
N GLY A 31 -28.83 -3.77 16.94
CA GLY A 31 -28.82 -3.69 18.41
C GLY A 31 -28.25 -2.37 18.94
N THR A 32 -27.16 -1.87 18.35
CA THR A 32 -26.55 -0.58 18.74
C THR A 32 -27.47 0.60 18.42
N VAL A 33 -28.15 0.59 17.27
CA VAL A 33 -29.11 1.63 16.87
C VAL A 33 -30.27 1.70 17.88
N PHE A 34 -30.83 0.55 18.28
CA PHE A 34 -31.89 0.51 19.29
C PHE A 34 -31.43 0.94 20.69
N ARG A 35 -30.19 0.64 21.07
CA ARG A 35 -29.64 1.05 22.38
C ARG A 35 -29.29 2.53 22.46
N HIS A 36 -28.94 3.15 21.32
CA HIS A 36 -28.50 4.55 21.27
C HIS A 36 -29.14 5.32 20.10
N PRO A 37 -30.48 5.46 20.07
CA PRO A 37 -31.20 6.05 18.94
C PRO A 37 -30.79 7.51 18.68
N LEU A 38 -30.59 8.29 19.74
CA LEU A 38 -30.17 9.69 19.63
C LEU A 38 -28.76 9.85 19.05
N GLN A 39 -27.85 8.91 19.33
CA GLN A 39 -26.50 8.93 18.76
C GLN A 39 -26.56 8.62 17.27
N TYR A 40 -27.33 7.61 16.88
CA TYR A 40 -27.52 7.24 15.48
C TYR A 40 -28.15 8.37 14.67
N LEU A 41 -29.23 8.98 15.16
CA LEU A 41 -29.87 10.12 14.49
C LEU A 41 -28.90 11.30 14.28
N ARG A 42 -28.03 11.57 15.26
CA ARG A 42 -26.97 12.59 15.09
C ARG A 42 -25.96 12.23 14.01
N THR A 43 -25.65 10.94 13.81
CA THR A 43 -24.75 10.51 12.72
C THR A 43 -25.35 10.69 11.33
N LEU A 44 -26.69 10.73 11.21
CA LEU A 44 -27.38 10.95 9.93
C LEU A 44 -27.39 12.42 9.48
N TRP A 45 -26.95 13.36 10.32
CA TRP A 45 -26.93 14.79 10.00
C TRP A 45 -25.57 15.21 9.45
N PRO A 46 -25.39 15.37 8.11
CA PRO A 46 -24.07 15.55 7.51
C PRO A 46 -23.51 16.98 7.65
N ILE A 47 -24.34 17.97 8.02
CA ILE A 47 -23.97 19.39 7.97
C ILE A 47 -22.83 19.71 8.94
N GLY A 48 -21.70 20.18 8.41
CA GLY A 48 -20.51 20.52 9.19
C GLY A 48 -19.70 19.31 9.66
N PHE A 49 -19.96 18.11 9.11
CA PHE A 49 -19.19 16.90 9.40
C PHE A 49 -17.69 17.12 9.20
N ALA A 50 -17.27 17.73 8.09
CA ALA A 50 -15.86 17.89 7.76
C ALA A 50 -15.09 18.76 8.78
N GLN A 51 -15.79 19.68 9.45
CA GLN A 51 -15.21 20.57 10.47
C GLN A 51 -15.20 19.96 11.87
N LYS A 52 -16.17 19.10 12.17
CA LYS A 52 -16.42 18.53 13.50
C LYS A 52 -15.89 17.09 13.66
N SER A 53 -15.44 16.46 12.58
CA SER A 53 -14.96 15.07 12.59
C SER A 53 -13.43 14.98 12.67
N ILE A 54 -12.98 13.94 13.37
CA ILE A 54 -11.58 13.49 13.36
C ILE A 54 -11.60 12.11 12.71
N ILE A 55 -10.96 11.99 11.55
CA ILE A 55 -10.86 10.72 10.84
C ILE A 55 -9.59 10.01 11.29
N LEU A 56 -9.78 8.83 11.86
CA LEU A 56 -8.71 7.97 12.30
C LEU A 56 -8.43 6.96 11.18
N LEU A 57 -7.27 7.11 10.54
CA LEU A 57 -6.76 6.13 9.58
C LEU A 57 -5.77 5.25 10.32
N VAL A 58 -6.05 3.96 10.38
CA VAL A 58 -5.19 2.98 11.05
C VAL A 58 -4.64 2.03 10.02
N MET A 59 -3.33 1.84 10.07
CA MET A 59 -2.61 0.89 9.24
C MET A 59 -2.16 -0.29 10.12
N GLN A 60 -2.30 -1.51 9.61
CA GLN A 60 -1.70 -2.71 10.20
C GLN A 60 -0.49 -3.13 9.39
N THR A 61 0.48 -3.75 10.08
CA THR A 61 1.67 -4.35 9.48
C THR A 61 1.47 -5.83 9.17
N LEU A 62 0.22 -6.25 8.92
CA LEU A 62 -0.10 -7.64 8.56
C LEU A 62 0.15 -7.82 7.05
N ASP A 63 0.72 -8.96 6.68
CA ASP A 63 0.94 -9.33 5.28
C ASP A 63 -0.40 -9.77 4.65
N ASP A 64 -1.21 -8.79 4.28
CA ASP A 64 -2.49 -8.99 3.61
C ASP A 64 -2.38 -8.57 2.14
N SER A 65 -2.98 -9.36 1.25
CA SER A 65 -3.05 -9.05 -0.18
C SER A 65 -4.45 -9.34 -0.71
N LEU A 66 -4.86 -8.58 -1.72
CA LEU A 66 -6.15 -8.74 -2.36
C LEU A 66 -5.92 -9.02 -3.85
N LYS A 67 -6.40 -10.16 -4.32
CA LYS A 67 -6.32 -10.56 -5.72
C LYS A 67 -7.57 -10.14 -6.47
N LEU A 68 -7.40 -9.19 -7.39
CA LEU A 68 -8.44 -8.74 -8.28
C LEU A 68 -8.45 -9.60 -9.54
N VAL A 69 -9.58 -10.24 -9.83
CA VAL A 69 -9.81 -11.01 -11.05
C VAL A 69 -10.94 -10.40 -11.85
N ARG A 70 -10.80 -10.42 -13.17
CA ARG A 70 -11.85 -9.97 -14.09
C ARG A 70 -12.79 -11.13 -14.40
N ARG A 71 -13.96 -11.16 -13.77
CA ARG A 71 -14.98 -12.24 -13.93
C ARG A 71 -16.37 -11.68 -14.26
N ARG A 72 -17.22 -12.49 -14.88
CA ARG A 72 -18.65 -12.18 -15.04
C ARG A 72 -19.33 -12.44 -13.69
N ARG A 73 -20.07 -11.47 -13.15
CA ARG A 73 -20.83 -11.66 -11.91
C ARG A 73 -22.10 -12.43 -12.25
N TRP A 74 -22.51 -13.35 -11.38
CA TRP A 74 -23.76 -14.09 -11.58
C TRP A 74 -24.99 -13.17 -11.63
N ILE A 75 -25.00 -12.12 -10.79
CA ILE A 75 -26.04 -11.06 -10.77
C ILE A 75 -26.08 -10.21 -12.05
N TRP A 76 -24.96 -10.10 -12.79
CA TRP A 76 -24.93 -9.34 -14.04
C TRP A 76 -23.94 -9.95 -15.05
N PRO A 77 -24.36 -11.00 -15.78
CA PRO A 77 -23.45 -11.82 -16.58
C PRO A 77 -23.03 -11.17 -17.91
N PHE A 78 -23.65 -10.07 -18.32
CA PHE A 78 -23.44 -9.47 -19.65
C PHE A 78 -22.09 -8.78 -19.79
N THR A 79 -21.48 -8.31 -18.70
CA THR A 79 -20.11 -7.78 -18.73
C THR A 79 -19.19 -8.47 -17.74
N ARG A 80 -17.89 -8.35 -18.02
CA ARG A 80 -16.84 -8.71 -17.08
C ARG A 80 -16.56 -7.53 -16.18
N SER A 81 -16.67 -7.73 -14.88
CA SER A 81 -16.31 -6.75 -13.86
C SER A 81 -15.08 -7.23 -13.09
N LEU A 82 -14.34 -6.29 -12.51
CA LEU A 82 -13.23 -6.61 -11.61
C LEU A 82 -13.83 -7.04 -10.25
N THR A 83 -13.35 -8.14 -9.68
CA THR A 83 -13.86 -8.66 -8.41
C THR A 83 -12.71 -9.25 -7.60
N SER A 84 -12.77 -9.16 -6.28
CA SER A 84 -11.84 -9.87 -5.39
C SER A 84 -12.11 -11.38 -5.45
N ALA A 85 -11.06 -12.17 -5.69
CA ALA A 85 -11.13 -13.63 -5.66
C ALA A 85 -10.53 -14.23 -4.38
N GLU A 86 -9.40 -13.69 -3.92
CA GLU A 86 -8.55 -14.28 -2.89
C GLU A 86 -7.94 -13.15 -2.03
N GLY A 87 -7.85 -13.38 -0.71
CA GLY A 87 -7.33 -12.42 0.27
C GLY A 87 -8.32 -12.16 1.40
N GLU A 88 -8.08 -12.74 2.59
CA GLU A 88 -8.80 -12.36 3.81
C GLU A 88 -8.17 -11.09 4.37
N VAL A 89 -8.68 -9.93 3.95
CA VAL A 89 -8.28 -8.67 4.58
C VAL A 89 -9.09 -8.54 5.88
N PRO A 90 -8.45 -8.41 7.05
CA PRO A 90 -9.16 -8.30 8.31
C PRO A 90 -10.06 -7.06 8.32
N THR A 91 -11.34 -7.28 8.55
CA THR A 91 -12.37 -6.23 8.57
C THR A 91 -12.48 -5.54 9.93
N TYR A 92 -11.79 -6.07 10.94
CA TYR A 92 -11.89 -5.63 12.31
C TYR A 92 -10.52 -5.55 12.98
N ILE A 93 -10.19 -4.35 13.46
CA ILE A 93 -8.94 -4.06 14.17
C ILE A 93 -9.30 -3.65 15.61
N PRO A 94 -9.22 -4.56 16.59
CA PRO A 94 -9.65 -4.28 17.96
C PRO A 94 -8.95 -3.07 18.58
N VAL A 95 -7.65 -2.92 18.33
CA VAL A 95 -6.83 -1.82 18.84
C VAL A 95 -7.31 -0.47 18.29
N ALA A 96 -7.70 -0.42 17.01
CA ALA A 96 -8.23 0.79 16.37
C ALA A 96 -9.56 1.21 17.01
N ASN A 97 -10.49 0.27 17.18
CA ASN A 97 -11.79 0.54 17.79
C ASN A 97 -11.65 0.98 19.25
N GLN A 98 -10.78 0.33 20.03
CA GLN A 98 -10.51 0.73 21.41
C GLN A 98 -9.93 2.15 21.49
N PHE A 99 -8.99 2.49 20.61
CA PHE A 99 -8.43 3.84 20.55
C PHE A 99 -9.49 4.87 20.17
N ALA A 100 -10.32 4.58 19.16
CA ALA A 100 -11.40 5.46 18.73
C ALA A 100 -12.42 5.74 19.85
N ARG A 101 -12.81 4.71 20.62
CA ARG A 101 -13.68 4.88 21.80
C ARG A 101 -13.03 5.75 22.87
N LYS A 102 -11.76 5.50 23.20
CA LYS A 102 -11.02 6.29 24.19
C LYS A 102 -10.91 7.75 23.78
N LEU A 103 -10.64 8.01 22.50
CA LEU A 103 -10.59 9.37 21.96
C LEU A 103 -11.97 10.03 22.03
N ALA A 104 -13.02 9.34 21.58
CA ALA A 104 -14.39 9.83 21.61
C ALA A 104 -14.83 10.22 23.03
N ASN A 105 -14.54 9.39 24.04
CA ASN A 105 -14.84 9.69 25.43
C ASN A 105 -14.10 10.94 25.96
N ARG A 106 -12.86 11.19 25.52
CA ARG A 106 -12.10 12.38 25.94
C ARG A 106 -12.60 13.68 25.31
N ILE A 107 -13.10 13.62 24.07
CA ILE A 107 -13.55 14.80 23.32
C ILE A 107 -15.07 15.00 23.39
N GLY A 108 -15.81 14.12 24.06
CA GLY A 108 -17.28 14.12 24.05
C GLY A 108 -17.87 13.80 22.67
N GLY A 109 -17.13 13.07 21.83
CA GLY A 109 -17.52 12.72 20.46
C GLY A 109 -18.26 11.39 20.36
N ILE A 110 -18.84 11.12 19.19
CA ILE A 110 -19.47 9.83 18.87
C ILE A 110 -18.49 9.02 18.01
N PRO A 111 -18.09 7.79 18.43
CA PRO A 111 -17.22 6.96 17.61
C PRO A 111 -18.01 6.43 16.39
N GLN A 112 -17.43 6.57 15.21
CA GLN A 112 -18.03 6.18 13.94
C GLN A 112 -17.17 5.18 13.16
N SER A 113 -17.81 4.35 12.33
CA SER A 113 -17.21 3.39 11.39
C SER A 113 -17.86 3.53 10.01
N SER A 114 -17.28 2.93 8.96
CA SER A 114 -17.88 3.01 7.62
C SER A 114 -19.08 2.07 7.46
N TYR A 115 -20.07 2.45 6.63
CA TYR A 115 -21.21 1.58 6.33
C TYR A 115 -20.80 0.26 5.69
N ASN A 116 -19.82 0.27 4.78
CA ASN A 116 -19.32 -0.93 4.11
C ASN A 116 -18.76 -1.94 5.11
N GLU A 117 -18.02 -1.47 6.10
CA GLU A 117 -17.46 -2.30 7.15
C GLU A 117 -18.55 -2.84 8.08
N VAL A 118 -19.50 -2.01 8.49
CA VAL A 118 -20.52 -2.38 9.48
C VAL A 118 -21.58 -3.31 8.90
N LEU A 119 -22.05 -3.05 7.67
CA LEU A 119 -23.16 -3.78 7.06
C LEU A 119 -22.70 -4.95 6.19
N LEU A 120 -21.61 -4.79 5.45
CA LEU A 120 -21.16 -5.78 4.47
C LEU A 120 -19.94 -6.58 4.94
N ASP A 121 -19.34 -6.20 6.08
CA ASP A 121 -18.08 -6.77 6.56
C ASP A 121 -17.00 -6.75 5.46
N VAL A 122 -16.93 -5.63 4.73
CA VAL A 122 -15.96 -5.38 3.67
C VAL A 122 -15.02 -4.26 4.14
N PRO A 123 -13.70 -4.49 4.18
CA PRO A 123 -12.76 -3.45 4.57
C PRO A 123 -12.66 -2.40 3.48
N VAL A 124 -12.48 -1.14 3.90
CA VAL A 124 -12.28 -0.02 2.98
C VAL A 124 -10.80 0.39 3.04
N THR A 125 -10.15 0.39 1.88
CA THR A 125 -8.81 0.97 1.70
C THR A 125 -8.83 2.01 0.59
N ALA A 126 -8.11 3.11 0.81
CA ALA A 126 -7.92 4.15 -0.20
C ALA A 126 -6.68 3.91 -1.08
N HIS A 127 -5.77 3.01 -0.66
CA HIS A 127 -4.48 2.81 -1.29
C HIS A 127 -4.37 1.39 -1.86
N ILE A 128 -5.11 1.11 -2.93
CA ILE A 128 -4.88 -0.08 -3.74
C ILE A 128 -3.59 0.15 -4.53
N LEU A 129 -2.58 -0.66 -4.24
CA LEU A 129 -1.24 -0.57 -4.81
C LEU A 129 -0.86 -1.92 -5.45
N GLY A 130 0.16 -1.90 -6.30
CA GLY A 130 0.62 -3.09 -7.01
C GLY A 130 -0.24 -3.43 -8.24
N GLY A 131 0.10 -4.54 -8.90
CA GLY A 131 -0.54 -5.00 -10.13
C GLY A 131 0.34 -4.90 -11.36
N CYS A 132 1.16 -3.85 -11.45
CA CYS A 132 2.22 -3.71 -12.47
C CYS A 132 3.60 -3.70 -11.80
N CYS A 133 3.88 -4.73 -11.00
CA CYS A 133 5.10 -4.80 -10.21
C CYS A 133 6.35 -4.89 -11.09
N ILE A 134 7.46 -4.34 -10.56
CA ILE A 134 8.78 -4.41 -11.17
C ILE A 134 9.30 -5.85 -11.12
N GLY A 135 9.79 -6.36 -12.26
CA GLY A 135 10.40 -7.67 -12.38
C GLY A 135 11.60 -7.66 -13.33
N ALA A 136 12.56 -8.55 -13.08
CA ALA A 136 13.75 -8.70 -13.93
C ALA A 136 13.39 -9.26 -15.32
N THR A 137 12.29 -10.02 -15.39
CA THR A 137 11.80 -10.67 -16.61
C THR A 137 10.28 -10.49 -16.73
N PRO A 138 9.68 -10.72 -17.92
CA PRO A 138 8.24 -10.68 -18.11
C PRO A 138 7.46 -11.73 -17.31
N SER A 139 8.12 -12.80 -16.83
CA SER A 139 7.50 -13.80 -15.95
C SER A 139 7.48 -13.38 -14.49
N ASP A 140 8.37 -12.47 -14.08
CA ASP A 140 8.52 -12.03 -12.68
C ASP A 140 7.83 -10.69 -12.39
N GLY A 141 7.45 -9.94 -13.43
CA GLY A 141 6.79 -8.65 -13.30
C GLY A 141 6.27 -8.11 -14.63
N VAL A 142 5.57 -6.98 -14.56
CA VAL A 142 4.96 -6.32 -15.73
C VAL A 142 5.90 -5.28 -16.34
N ILE A 143 6.68 -4.62 -15.49
CA ILE A 143 7.62 -3.56 -15.88
C ILE A 143 9.05 -3.89 -15.46
N ASP A 144 10.02 -3.28 -16.15
CA ASP A 144 11.42 -3.30 -15.75
C ASP A 144 11.74 -2.24 -14.67
N LEU A 145 13.04 -2.15 -14.28
CA LEU A 145 13.52 -1.15 -13.31
C LEU A 145 13.42 0.29 -13.81
N GLU A 146 13.08 0.51 -15.07
CA GLU A 146 12.97 1.83 -15.73
C GLU A 146 11.49 2.16 -16.05
N ASN A 147 10.56 1.42 -15.43
CA ASN A 147 9.11 1.53 -15.59
C ASN A 147 8.58 1.19 -16.99
N ARG A 148 9.38 0.55 -17.85
CA ARG A 148 8.95 0.12 -19.19
C ARG A 148 8.20 -1.19 -19.09
N VAL A 149 7.09 -1.29 -19.81
CA VAL A 149 6.34 -2.54 -19.93
C VAL A 149 7.13 -3.55 -20.76
N HIS A 150 7.32 -4.74 -20.22
CA HIS A 150 7.96 -5.84 -20.93
C HIS A 150 7.25 -6.13 -22.26
N GLY A 151 8.01 -6.27 -23.35
CA GLY A 151 7.47 -6.52 -24.69
C GLY A 151 7.00 -5.28 -25.46
N TYR A 152 7.08 -4.08 -24.88
CA TYR A 152 6.68 -2.83 -25.53
C TYR A 152 7.83 -1.81 -25.55
N LYS A 153 8.05 -1.15 -26.69
CA LYS A 153 9.17 -0.20 -26.86
C LYS A 153 8.94 1.16 -26.18
N ASN A 154 7.70 1.66 -26.18
CA ASN A 154 7.34 3.02 -25.77
C ASN A 154 6.14 3.06 -24.81
N MET A 155 6.00 2.03 -23.96
CA MET A 155 4.91 1.95 -22.98
C MET A 155 5.47 1.91 -21.57
N TYR A 156 4.95 2.78 -20.70
CA TYR A 156 5.42 2.97 -19.33
C TYR A 156 4.24 2.98 -18.36
N VAL A 157 4.48 2.56 -17.12
CA VAL A 157 3.51 2.64 -16.01
C VAL A 157 4.04 3.58 -14.94
N CYS A 158 3.25 4.57 -14.54
CA CYS A 158 3.65 5.69 -13.67
C CYS A 158 2.54 6.04 -12.67
N ASP A 159 2.04 5.03 -11.95
CA ASP A 159 0.99 5.16 -10.93
C ASP A 159 1.26 4.25 -9.72
N GLY A 160 0.30 4.13 -8.80
CA GLY A 160 0.44 3.27 -7.61
C GLY A 160 0.60 1.78 -7.91
N SER A 161 0.33 1.32 -9.13
CA SER A 161 0.45 -0.10 -9.49
C SER A 161 1.90 -0.59 -9.57
N VAL A 162 2.87 0.32 -9.66
CA VAL A 162 4.31 -0.01 -9.66
C VAL A 162 4.83 -0.32 -8.26
N ILE A 163 4.13 0.13 -7.21
CA ILE A 163 4.54 -0.03 -5.82
C ILE A 163 4.16 -1.46 -5.36
N PRO A 164 5.15 -2.34 -5.09
CA PRO A 164 4.89 -3.77 -4.90
C PRO A 164 4.21 -4.09 -3.57
N ALA A 165 4.37 -3.23 -2.56
CA ALA A 165 3.81 -3.42 -1.24
C ALA A 165 3.41 -2.06 -0.64
N ASN A 166 2.36 -2.05 0.17
CA ASN A 166 1.89 -0.81 0.78
C ASN A 166 2.89 -0.32 1.85
N PRO A 167 3.43 0.91 1.75
CA PRO A 167 4.47 1.41 2.65
C PRO A 167 3.95 1.76 4.07
N GLY A 168 2.66 1.56 4.36
CA GLY A 168 2.10 1.88 5.67
C GLY A 168 1.70 3.34 5.85
N VAL A 169 1.96 4.16 4.84
CA VAL A 169 1.76 5.62 4.82
C VAL A 169 1.14 6.05 3.49
N ASN A 170 0.81 7.33 3.34
CA ASN A 170 0.29 7.86 2.09
C ASN A 170 1.32 7.68 0.96
N PRO A 171 1.02 6.90 -0.10
CA PRO A 171 1.97 6.59 -1.16
C PRO A 171 2.14 7.72 -2.18
N SER A 172 1.43 8.84 -2.07
CA SER A 172 1.43 9.90 -3.10
C SER A 172 2.84 10.35 -3.49
N LEU A 173 3.70 10.67 -2.51
CA LEU A 173 5.08 11.09 -2.77
C LEU A 173 5.95 9.95 -3.30
N SER A 174 5.66 8.70 -2.92
CA SER A 174 6.34 7.54 -3.49
C SER A 174 5.99 7.37 -4.97
N ILE A 175 4.71 7.49 -5.33
CA ILE A 175 4.25 7.47 -6.73
C ILE A 175 4.94 8.60 -7.51
N THR A 176 4.94 9.82 -6.98
CA THR A 176 5.65 10.96 -7.61
C THR A 176 7.12 10.65 -7.82
N ALA A 177 7.82 10.14 -6.82
CA ALA A 177 9.25 9.83 -6.93
C ALA A 177 9.54 8.76 -7.99
N PHE A 178 8.72 7.69 -8.07
CA PHE A 178 8.85 6.67 -9.11
C PHE A 178 8.58 7.23 -10.51
N SER A 179 7.54 8.05 -10.65
CA SER A 179 7.17 8.68 -11.92
C SER A 179 8.24 9.68 -12.38
N GLU A 180 8.73 10.55 -11.49
CA GLU A 180 9.81 11.49 -11.80
C GLU A 180 11.09 10.76 -12.20
N ARG A 181 11.45 9.69 -11.48
CA ARG A 181 12.60 8.84 -11.84
C ARG A 181 12.42 8.23 -13.23
N ALA A 182 11.24 7.70 -13.55
CA ALA A 182 10.96 7.12 -14.86
C ALA A 182 11.09 8.18 -15.97
N MET A 183 10.52 9.38 -15.76
CA MET A 183 10.61 10.48 -16.72
C MET A 183 12.05 10.99 -16.90
N ALA A 184 12.87 10.98 -15.85
CA ALA A 184 14.28 11.38 -15.94
C ALA A 184 15.14 10.43 -16.80
N LEU A 185 14.67 9.20 -17.04
CA LEU A 185 15.34 8.22 -17.92
C LEU A 185 14.91 8.36 -19.38
N ILE A 186 13.85 9.14 -19.65
CA ILE A 186 13.39 9.41 -21.01
C ILE A 186 14.26 10.53 -21.58
N PRO A 187 14.90 10.33 -22.75
CA PRO A 187 15.71 11.37 -23.36
C PRO A 187 14.82 12.56 -23.73
N PRO A 188 15.29 13.80 -23.51
CA PRO A 188 14.53 14.98 -23.88
C PRO A 188 14.32 14.99 -25.40
N LYS A 189 13.12 15.44 -25.81
CA LYS A 189 12.90 15.83 -27.20
C LYS A 189 13.82 17.02 -27.50
N SER A 190 14.33 17.11 -28.72
CA SER A 190 15.44 17.99 -29.16
C SER A 190 15.44 19.46 -28.70
N MET A 191 14.32 20.01 -28.23
CA MET A 191 14.27 21.29 -27.51
C MET A 191 13.55 21.14 -26.17
N ILE A 192 14.25 21.49 -25.08
CA ILE A 192 13.67 21.72 -23.76
C ILE A 192 13.32 23.20 -23.66
N ASN A 193 12.03 23.51 -23.51
CA ASN A 193 11.60 24.89 -23.26
C ASN A 193 11.94 25.25 -21.82
N VAL A 194 12.73 26.31 -21.63
CA VAL A 194 13.09 26.82 -20.30
C VAL A 194 12.15 27.95 -19.93
N PHE A 195 11.42 27.80 -18.82
CA PHE A 195 10.48 28.82 -18.35
C PHE A 195 11.19 29.95 -17.59
N SER A 196 10.56 31.13 -17.52
CA SER A 196 11.12 32.30 -16.82
C SER A 196 11.31 32.06 -15.32
N PHE A 197 10.42 31.29 -14.68
CA PHE A 197 10.55 30.94 -13.26
C PHE A 197 11.75 30.01 -12.99
N GLU A 198 12.11 29.12 -13.93
CA GLU A 198 13.25 28.23 -13.78
C GLU A 198 14.57 28.99 -13.75
N LYS A 199 14.67 30.06 -14.57
CA LYS A 199 15.79 30.99 -14.54
C LYS A 199 15.86 31.75 -13.22
N LYS A 200 14.70 32.20 -12.71
CA LYS A 200 14.58 32.90 -11.42
C LYS A 200 15.02 32.02 -10.26
N TRP A 201 14.65 30.75 -10.27
CA TRP A 201 14.95 29.78 -9.20
C TRP A 201 16.28 29.03 -9.39
N LYS A 202 17.00 29.29 -10.49
CA LYS A 202 18.30 28.68 -10.82
C LYS A 202 18.25 27.14 -10.91
N VAL A 203 17.13 26.58 -11.40
CA VAL A 203 16.90 25.12 -11.49
C VAL A 203 17.11 24.54 -12.90
N GLN A 204 17.49 25.36 -13.87
CA GLN A 204 17.66 24.95 -15.28
C GLN A 204 18.63 23.78 -15.48
N GLN A 205 19.64 23.63 -14.61
CA GLN A 205 20.63 22.56 -14.71
C GLN A 205 20.07 21.20 -14.24
N LEU A 206 19.00 21.18 -13.44
CA LEU A 206 18.36 19.93 -12.99
C LEU A 206 17.75 19.16 -14.16
N LEU A 207 17.19 19.87 -15.13
CA LEU A 207 16.57 19.30 -16.34
C LEU A 207 17.60 18.98 -17.44
N ALA A 208 18.79 19.57 -17.37
CA ALA A 208 19.87 19.36 -18.35
C ALA A 208 20.79 18.17 -18.00
N THR A 209 20.70 17.63 -16.78
CA THR A 209 21.70 16.68 -16.27
C THR A 209 21.25 15.23 -16.39
N ARG A 210 21.58 14.61 -17.53
CA ARG A 210 22.07 13.22 -17.76
C ARG A 210 21.43 12.53 -18.96
N SER A 211 22.14 12.56 -20.10
CA SER A 211 22.26 11.35 -20.90
C SER A 211 23.16 10.38 -20.10
N VAL A 212 22.56 9.40 -19.42
CA VAL A 212 23.35 8.28 -18.88
C VAL A 212 23.93 7.56 -20.09
N GLY A 213 25.26 7.55 -20.18
CA GLY A 213 26.01 7.07 -21.33
C GLY A 213 25.48 5.74 -21.85
N SER A 214 25.31 5.68 -23.17
CA SER A 214 25.09 4.46 -23.93
C SER A 214 26.04 3.38 -23.42
N ARG A 215 25.52 2.31 -22.83
CA ARG A 215 26.28 1.08 -22.64
C ARG A 215 26.55 0.53 -24.05
N THR A 216 27.69 0.90 -24.62
CA THR A 216 28.19 0.31 -25.86
C THR A 216 28.46 -1.17 -25.59
N SER A 217 27.76 -2.01 -26.35
CA SER A 217 28.02 -3.44 -26.49
C SER A 217 29.47 -3.63 -26.91
N ARG A 218 30.30 -4.11 -26.00
CA ARG A 218 31.68 -4.48 -26.30
C ARG A 218 31.69 -5.87 -26.93
N THR A 219 31.41 -5.94 -28.24
CA THR A 219 31.88 -7.04 -29.09
C THR A 219 33.38 -6.82 -29.31
N GLY A 220 34.21 -7.50 -28.52
CA GLY A 220 35.66 -7.47 -28.63
C GLY A 220 36.18 -8.86 -28.97
N THR A 221 36.47 -9.05 -30.25
CA THR A 221 37.26 -10.14 -30.82
C THR A 221 38.49 -10.48 -29.98
N GLY A 222 38.67 -11.76 -29.68
CA GLY A 222 39.83 -12.30 -28.99
C GLY A 222 41.09 -12.09 -29.83
N GLY A 223 42.02 -11.29 -29.30
CA GLY A 223 43.37 -11.12 -29.81
C GLY A 223 44.33 -11.26 -28.64
N SER A 224 45.05 -12.37 -28.62
CA SER A 224 46.18 -12.67 -27.73
C SER A 224 47.18 -11.52 -27.66
N ARG A 225 47.56 -11.12 -26.43
CA ARG A 225 48.91 -10.63 -26.13
C ARG A 225 49.21 -10.74 -24.63
N THR A 226 50.21 -11.56 -24.36
CA THR A 226 50.91 -11.74 -23.09
C THR A 226 51.72 -10.50 -22.71
N SER A 227 51.59 -10.02 -21.48
CA SER A 227 52.68 -9.40 -20.71
C SER A 227 52.28 -9.31 -19.24
N GLY A 228 53.20 -9.76 -18.37
CA GLY A 228 52.97 -9.89 -16.92
C GLY A 228 53.34 -8.64 -16.11
N VAL A 229 53.36 -8.86 -14.79
CA VAL A 229 53.86 -7.98 -13.70
C VAL A 229 52.83 -6.92 -13.27
N SER A 230 52.42 -6.71 -12.00
CA SER A 230 52.82 -7.21 -10.68
C SER A 230 51.64 -7.07 -9.70
N ARG A 231 51.50 -8.01 -8.76
CA ARG A 231 50.56 -7.96 -7.61
C ARG A 231 50.99 -6.89 -6.61
N LYS A 232 50.15 -5.88 -6.35
CA LYS A 232 50.16 -5.14 -5.07
C LYS A 232 48.95 -5.54 -4.23
N LYS A 233 49.23 -6.27 -3.14
CA LYS A 233 48.29 -6.60 -2.07
C LYS A 233 47.90 -5.32 -1.32
N SER A 234 46.61 -4.98 -1.25
CA SER A 234 46.09 -4.06 -0.24
C SER A 234 45.43 -4.87 0.88
N LYS A 235 45.86 -4.57 2.11
CA LYS A 235 45.46 -5.23 3.35
C LYS A 235 44.01 -4.89 3.69
N THR A 236 43.20 -5.92 3.91
CA THR A 236 41.88 -5.84 4.56
C THR A 236 42.06 -5.81 6.08
N THR A 237 41.56 -4.77 6.73
CA THR A 237 41.45 -4.68 8.20
C THR A 237 40.05 -5.16 8.62
N PRO A 238 39.92 -6.12 9.56
CA PRO A 238 38.62 -6.65 9.95
C PRO A 238 37.93 -5.72 10.98
N ARG A 239 36.70 -5.31 10.70
CA ARG A 239 35.87 -4.58 11.67
C ARG A 239 35.19 -5.58 12.62
N LYS A 240 35.45 -5.41 13.91
CA LYS A 240 35.01 -6.22 15.05
C LYS A 240 33.49 -6.42 15.08
N LYS A 241 33.07 -7.68 15.29
CA LYS A 241 31.75 -8.04 15.83
C LYS A 241 31.74 -7.72 17.32
N THR A 242 30.78 -6.91 17.78
CA THR A 242 30.42 -6.82 19.20
C THR A 242 29.12 -7.57 19.44
N ASN A 243 29.24 -8.72 20.08
CA ASN A 243 28.17 -9.37 20.81
C ASN A 243 27.94 -8.62 22.13
N GLN A 244 26.69 -8.28 22.43
CA GLN A 244 26.23 -8.18 23.81
C GLN A 244 24.97 -9.02 23.94
N ALA A 245 25.08 -10.06 24.76
CA ALA A 245 23.97 -10.82 25.30
C ALA A 245 23.88 -10.47 26.79
N ALA A 246 22.67 -10.20 27.29
CA ALA A 246 22.13 -10.73 28.55
C ALA A 246 20.84 -9.99 28.90
N GLY A 247 19.79 -10.77 29.20
CA GLY A 247 18.50 -10.29 29.66
C GLY A 247 17.44 -11.37 29.58
N SER A 248 17.62 -12.46 30.33
CA SER A 248 16.65 -13.55 30.43
C SER A 248 15.55 -13.25 31.46
N SER A 249 14.29 -13.34 31.04
CA SER A 249 13.11 -13.86 31.78
C SER A 249 11.93 -13.73 30.80
N ASN A 250 10.99 -14.64 30.60
CA ASN A 250 10.49 -15.74 31.40
C ASN A 250 9.87 -16.81 30.47
N LYS A 251 9.92 -18.06 30.92
CA LYS A 251 9.48 -19.30 30.26
C LYS A 251 7.94 -19.48 30.32
N LYS A 252 7.44 -20.34 29.43
CA LYS A 252 6.17 -21.11 29.44
C LYS A 252 4.92 -20.48 28.79
N LYS A 253 4.59 -20.92 27.57
CA LYS A 253 3.33 -21.65 27.20
C LYS A 253 3.15 -21.65 25.67
N SER A 254 3.51 -22.76 24.98
CA SER A 254 2.89 -23.18 23.70
C SER A 254 3.56 -24.45 23.12
N LYS A 255 3.45 -25.57 23.83
CA LYS A 255 3.59 -26.90 23.22
C LYS A 255 2.41 -27.76 23.66
N ALA A 256 1.25 -27.53 23.04
CA ALA A 256 0.09 -28.43 23.07
C ALA A 256 -0.96 -27.93 22.07
N ARG A 257 -0.80 -28.27 20.78
CA ARG A 257 -1.86 -28.44 19.76
C ARG A 257 -1.25 -28.56 18.36
N ALA A 258 -0.41 -29.58 18.19
CA ALA A 258 -0.05 -30.11 16.89
C ALA A 258 -0.30 -31.61 16.97
N GLY A 259 -1.54 -32.02 16.71
CA GLY A 259 -1.95 -33.41 16.90
C GLY A 259 -3.44 -33.62 17.02
N SER A 260 -4.25 -33.06 16.12
CA SER A 260 -5.60 -33.56 15.82
C SER A 260 -6.15 -32.79 14.62
N ARG A 261 -5.99 -33.36 13.43
CA ARG A 261 -6.81 -33.18 12.20
C ARG A 261 -6.12 -33.83 11.00
N LYS A 262 -5.96 -35.15 11.08
CA LYS A 262 -5.78 -36.04 9.93
C LYS A 262 -6.63 -37.28 10.18
N LYS A 263 -7.95 -37.14 10.00
CA LYS A 263 -8.91 -38.23 9.78
C LYS A 263 -10.29 -37.61 9.51
N ALA A 264 -10.64 -37.47 8.24
CA ALA A 264 -12.00 -37.48 7.70
C ALA A 264 -11.94 -36.97 6.23
N ALA A 265 -11.35 -37.77 5.37
CA ALA A 265 -11.52 -37.68 3.92
C ALA A 265 -11.60 -39.11 3.41
N ARG A 266 -12.82 -39.66 3.39
CA ARG A 266 -13.25 -40.81 2.57
C ARG A 266 -14.72 -41.12 2.85
N ARG A 267 -15.56 -40.61 1.94
CA ARG A 267 -16.90 -41.02 1.48
C ARG A 267 -17.80 -39.80 1.34
#